data_AF-A0A538CMD5-F1
#
_entry.id   AF-A0A538CMD5-F1
#
_cell.length_a   1.000
_cell.length_b   1.000
_cell.length_c   1.000
_cell.angle_alpha   90.00
_cell.angle_beta   90.00
_cell.angle_gamma   90.00
#
_symmetry.space_group_name_H-M   'P 1'
#
loop_
_entity.id
_entity.type
_entity.pdbx_description
1 polymer ?
#
loop_
_entity_poly.entity_id
_entity_poly.type
_entity_poly.pdbx_seq_one_letter_code
_entity_poly.pdbx_strand_id
1 'polypeptide(L)'
;MHSETVVPNKAGDGFITVTSDAGTVKSTSGNDVTIDESVGSLHYKDVTVTIPDGATIIRNHAKASLSDIATGDEIRVIASSEQTIVIAESQAFQKQERRQFRDHGPWDRHGPAGGAGVPGGPIY
;
A
#
# COMPACT_ATOMS: atom_id res chain seq x y z
N MET A 1 -9.30 -1.19 -6.55
CA MET A 1 -8.65 -0.40 -7.61
C MET A 1 -7.98 -1.39 -8.52
N HIS A 2 -8.43 -1.44 -9.77
CA HIS A 2 -7.88 -2.32 -10.80
C HIS A 2 -7.16 -1.51 -11.88
N SER A 3 -6.04 -2.01 -12.37
CA SER A 3 -5.34 -1.46 -13.52
C SER A 3 -4.62 -2.55 -14.33
N GLU A 4 -4.53 -2.35 -15.64
CA GLU A 4 -3.73 -3.16 -16.53
C GLU A 4 -2.72 -2.27 -17.27
N THR A 5 -1.53 -2.79 -17.53
CA THR A 5 -0.48 -2.07 -18.26
C THR A 5 0.34 -3.05 -19.09
N VAL A 6 0.67 -2.66 -20.32
CA VAL A 6 1.55 -3.43 -21.19
C VAL A 6 2.97 -2.87 -21.07
N VAL A 7 3.93 -3.71 -20.71
CA VAL A 7 5.34 -3.34 -20.50
C VAL A 7 6.27 -4.28 -21.28
N PRO A 8 7.49 -3.85 -21.65
CA PRO A 8 8.50 -4.76 -22.18
C PRO A 8 8.76 -5.92 -21.22
N ASN A 9 8.95 -7.11 -21.76
CA ASN A 9 9.32 -8.30 -20.99
C ASN A 9 10.79 -8.21 -20.53
N LYS A 10 11.18 -9.07 -19.57
CA LYS A 10 12.56 -9.10 -19.06
C LYS A 10 13.60 -9.47 -20.12
N ALA A 11 13.21 -10.24 -21.13
CA ALA A 11 14.08 -10.61 -22.25
C ALA A 11 14.34 -9.45 -23.23
N GLY A 12 13.50 -8.40 -23.21
CA GLY A 12 13.60 -7.24 -24.10
C GLY A 12 13.17 -7.52 -25.55
N ASP A 13 12.57 -8.68 -25.83
CA ASP A 13 12.17 -9.12 -27.17
C ASP A 13 10.64 -9.11 -27.40
N GLY A 14 9.87 -8.72 -26.38
CA GLY A 14 8.42 -8.66 -26.45
C GLY A 14 7.79 -7.83 -25.34
N PHE A 15 6.47 -7.96 -25.22
CA PHE A 15 5.67 -7.26 -24.21
C PHE A 15 4.86 -8.26 -23.38
N ILE A 16 4.60 -7.89 -22.13
CA ILE A 16 3.73 -8.61 -21.19
C ILE A 16 2.70 -7.66 -20.61
N THR A 17 1.57 -8.21 -20.19
CA THR A 17 0.58 -7.48 -19.40
C THR A 17 0.91 -7.63 -17.91
N VAL A 18 0.87 -6.51 -17.19
CA VAL A 18 0.89 -6.43 -15.74
C VAL A 18 -0.50 -6.01 -15.28
N THR A 19 -1.09 -6.77 -14.37
CA THR A 19 -2.31 -6.37 -13.66
C THR A 19 -1.94 -5.90 -12.25
N SER A 20 -2.69 -4.93 -11.74
CA SER A 20 -2.68 -4.57 -10.32
C SER A 20 -4.11 -4.49 -9.80
N ASP A 21 -4.38 -5.27 -8.76
CA ASP A 21 -5.64 -5.27 -8.02
C ASP A 21 -5.34 -4.83 -6.58
N ALA A 22 -6.17 -3.95 -6.02
CA ALA A 22 -5.95 -3.42 -4.69
C ALA A 22 -7.26 -3.12 -3.95
N GLY A 23 -7.26 -3.36 -2.64
CA GLY A 23 -8.44 -3.18 -1.81
C GLY A 23 -8.25 -3.74 -0.42
N THR A 24 -9.32 -4.22 0.19
CA THR A 24 -9.28 -4.87 1.51
C THR A 24 -9.41 -6.38 1.35
N VAL A 25 -8.63 -7.17 2.07
CA VAL A 25 -8.77 -8.63 2.09
C VAL A 25 -10.12 -8.99 2.72
N LYS A 26 -10.99 -9.60 1.92
CA LYS A 26 -12.28 -10.13 2.37
C LYS A 26 -12.11 -11.54 2.94
N SER A 27 -11.37 -12.39 2.24
CA SER A 27 -11.09 -13.76 2.67
C SER A 27 -9.86 -14.35 1.98
N THR A 28 -9.29 -15.38 2.59
CA THR A 28 -8.23 -16.21 2.01
C THR A 28 -8.64 -17.67 2.08
N SER A 29 -8.42 -18.44 1.00
CA SER A 29 -8.74 -19.86 0.94
C SER A 29 -7.72 -20.59 0.08
N GLY A 30 -6.87 -21.42 0.70
CA GLY A 30 -5.75 -22.04 -0.01
C GLY A 30 -4.84 -20.96 -0.61
N ASN A 31 -4.72 -20.96 -1.94
CA ASN A 31 -3.92 -19.98 -2.66
C ASN A 31 -4.73 -18.75 -3.13
N ASP A 32 -6.04 -18.72 -2.87
CA ASP A 32 -6.91 -17.66 -3.33
C ASP A 32 -7.05 -16.55 -2.29
N VAL A 33 -6.96 -15.30 -2.75
CA VAL A 33 -7.28 -14.11 -1.96
C VAL A 33 -8.44 -13.38 -2.61
N THR A 34 -9.52 -13.19 -1.85
CA THR A 34 -10.64 -12.34 -2.27
C THR A 34 -10.41 -10.92 -1.75
N ILE A 35 -10.41 -9.96 -2.66
CA ILE A 35 -10.17 -8.54 -2.45
C ILE A 35 -11.50 -7.81 -2.66
N ASP A 36 -11.92 -7.04 -1.67
CA ASP A 36 -12.99 -6.05 -1.80
C ASP A 36 -12.38 -4.75 -2.35
N GLU A 37 -12.72 -4.41 -3.59
CA GLU A 37 -12.23 -3.21 -4.28
C GLU A 37 -13.07 -1.95 -3.98
N SER A 38 -13.45 -1.75 -2.73
CA SER A 38 -14.22 -0.58 -2.30
C SER A 38 -13.36 0.63 -1.96
N VAL A 39 -13.93 1.83 -2.12
CA VAL A 39 -13.36 3.09 -1.63
C VAL A 39 -14.39 3.81 -0.79
N GLY A 40 -14.13 3.95 0.52
CA GLY A 40 -15.10 4.50 1.45
C GLY A 40 -16.38 3.66 1.47
N SER A 41 -17.52 4.28 1.14
CA SER A 41 -18.82 3.59 1.03
C SER A 41 -19.15 3.12 -0.39
N LEU A 42 -18.26 3.32 -1.36
CA LEU A 42 -18.49 2.96 -2.77
C LEU A 42 -17.89 1.59 -3.04
N HIS A 43 -18.75 0.59 -3.24
CA HIS A 43 -18.36 -0.75 -3.69
C HIS A 43 -18.24 -0.78 -5.22
N TYR A 44 -17.15 -1.36 -5.70
CA TYR A 44 -16.95 -1.59 -7.14
C TYR A 44 -17.22 -3.06 -7.50
N LYS A 45 -16.40 -3.97 -6.96
CA LYS A 45 -16.53 -5.42 -7.12
C LYS A 45 -15.68 -6.15 -6.08
N ASP A 46 -15.95 -7.45 -5.93
CA ASP A 46 -15.03 -8.38 -5.29
C ASP A 46 -14.22 -9.08 -6.37
N VAL A 47 -12.91 -9.25 -6.16
CA VAL A 47 -12.01 -9.98 -7.06
C VAL A 47 -11.35 -11.10 -6.30
N THR A 48 -11.37 -12.31 -6.84
CA THR A 48 -10.55 -13.41 -6.34
C THR A 48 -9.33 -13.57 -7.22
N VAL A 49 -8.14 -13.49 -6.60
CA VAL A 49 -6.85 -13.70 -7.26
C VAL A 49 -6.20 -14.95 -6.68
N THR A 50 -5.87 -15.90 -7.56
CA THR A 50 -5.05 -17.06 -7.19
C THR A 50 -3.58 -16.67 -7.19
N ILE A 51 -2.93 -16.79 -6.03
CA ILE A 51 -1.52 -16.48 -5.88
C ILE A 51 -0.70 -17.72 -6.27
N PRO A 52 0.16 -17.63 -7.30
CA PRO A 52 0.97 -18.77 -7.71
C PRO A 52 2.06 -19.07 -6.67
N ASP A 53 2.50 -20.32 -6.64
CA ASP A 53 3.67 -20.71 -5.86
C ASP A 53 4.90 -19.91 -6.31
N GLY A 54 5.73 -19.49 -5.36
CA GLY A 54 6.91 -18.64 -5.64
C GLY A 54 6.62 -17.14 -5.74
N ALA A 55 5.37 -16.70 -5.55
CA ALA A 55 5.05 -15.28 -5.39
C ALA A 55 5.85 -14.64 -4.25
N THR A 56 6.22 -13.37 -4.44
CA THR A 56 6.85 -12.58 -3.37
C THR A 56 5.76 -11.97 -2.51
N ILE A 57 5.75 -12.32 -1.22
CA ILE A 57 4.73 -11.84 -0.28
C ILE A 57 5.40 -10.99 0.79
N ILE A 58 4.89 -9.78 0.95
CA ILE A 58 5.34 -8.80 1.92
C ILE A 58 4.13 -8.40 2.75
N ARG A 59 4.23 -8.54 4.07
CA ARG A 59 3.21 -8.08 5.00
C ARG A 59 3.84 -7.17 6.06
N ASN A 60 3.26 -6.00 6.29
CA ASN A 60 3.78 -5.02 7.25
C ASN A 60 5.29 -4.75 7.05
N HIS A 61 5.68 -4.56 5.79
CA HIS A 61 7.06 -4.29 5.34
C HIS A 61 8.10 -5.39 5.62
N ALA A 62 7.65 -6.58 6.04
CA ALA A 62 8.50 -7.75 6.23
C ALA A 62 8.15 -8.84 5.22
N LYS A 63 9.14 -9.68 4.88
CA LYS A 63 8.89 -10.90 4.10
C LYS A 63 7.90 -11.78 4.86
N ALA A 64 6.89 -12.28 4.17
CA ALA A 64 5.80 -13.05 4.73
C ALA A 64 5.42 -14.23 3.82
N SER A 65 4.42 -14.97 4.26
CA SER A 65 3.73 -16.03 3.51
C SER A 65 2.26 -15.68 3.27
N LEU A 66 1.60 -16.42 2.38
CA LEU A 66 0.18 -16.16 2.10
C LEU A 66 -0.71 -16.40 3.31
N SER A 67 -0.35 -17.38 4.15
CA SER A 67 -1.03 -17.68 5.40
C SER A 67 -0.91 -16.57 6.45
N ASP A 68 0.03 -15.64 6.29
CA ASP A 68 0.15 -14.50 7.19
C ASP A 68 -0.83 -13.38 6.83
N ILE A 69 -1.41 -13.39 5.62
CA ILE A 69 -2.38 -12.41 5.17
C ILE A 69 -3.70 -12.63 5.89
N ALA A 70 -4.25 -11.58 6.49
CA ALA A 70 -5.48 -11.67 7.27
C ALA A 70 -6.62 -10.87 6.61
N THR A 71 -7.85 -11.32 6.84
CA THR A 71 -9.05 -10.52 6.55
C THR A 71 -8.94 -9.14 7.20
N GLY A 72 -9.25 -8.09 6.44
CA GLY A 72 -9.16 -6.70 6.86
C GLY A 72 -7.79 -6.04 6.64
N ASP A 73 -6.78 -6.78 6.18
CA ASP A 73 -5.55 -6.15 5.68
C ASP A 73 -5.86 -5.35 4.41
N GLU A 74 -5.22 -4.20 4.24
CA GLU A 74 -5.17 -3.53 2.93
C GLU A 74 -4.15 -4.27 2.09
N ILE A 75 -4.50 -4.60 0.85
CA ILE A 75 -3.71 -5.44 -0.03
C ILE A 75 -3.57 -4.81 -1.42
N ARG A 76 -2.40 -5.02 -2.02
CA ARG A 76 -2.15 -4.82 -3.45
C ARG A 76 -1.49 -6.09 -4.00
N VAL A 77 -2.10 -6.63 -5.04
CA VAL A 77 -1.53 -7.73 -5.83
C VAL A 77 -1.08 -7.15 -7.17
N ILE A 78 0.16 -7.44 -7.56
CA ILE A 78 0.74 -7.07 -8.84
C ILE A 78 1.15 -8.37 -9.51
N ALA A 79 0.57 -8.68 -10.66
CA ALA A 79 0.79 -9.94 -11.35
C ALA A 79 1.15 -9.75 -12.82
N SER A 80 2.07 -10.58 -13.29
CA SER A 80 2.39 -10.75 -14.71
C SER A 80 2.76 -12.21 -14.98
N SER A 81 3.04 -12.55 -16.23
CA SER A 81 3.57 -13.87 -16.59
C SER A 81 4.98 -14.14 -16.03
N GLU A 82 5.69 -13.12 -15.55
CA GLU A 82 7.08 -13.24 -15.07
C GLU A 82 7.19 -13.24 -13.54
N GLN A 83 6.27 -12.56 -12.85
CA GLN A 83 6.31 -12.45 -11.39
C GLN A 83 4.96 -12.07 -10.80
N THR A 84 4.71 -12.53 -9.57
CA THR A 84 3.62 -12.03 -8.73
C THR A 84 4.19 -11.47 -7.43
N ILE A 85 3.74 -10.26 -7.07
CA ILE A 85 4.08 -9.57 -5.83
C ILE A 85 2.80 -9.26 -5.08
N VAL A 86 2.75 -9.63 -3.81
CA VAL A 86 1.65 -9.33 -2.90
C VAL A 86 2.20 -8.45 -1.77
N ILE A 87 1.60 -7.28 -1.60
CA ILE A 87 1.93 -6.36 -0.51
C ILE A 87 0.67 -6.17 0.31
N ALA A 88 0.77 -6.41 1.62
CA ALA A 88 -0.35 -6.24 2.54
C ALA A 88 0.06 -5.48 3.80
N GLU A 89 -0.88 -4.72 4.35
CA GLU A 89 -0.69 -3.98 5.58
C GLU A 89 -1.91 -4.11 6.48
N SER A 90 -1.65 -4.41 7.75
CA SER A 90 -2.70 -4.42 8.76
C SER A 90 -3.06 -2.99 9.17
N GLN A 91 -4.33 -2.78 9.53
CA GLN A 91 -4.79 -1.49 10.06
C GLN A 91 -4.00 -1.04 11.30
N ALA A 92 -3.53 -1.97 12.13
CA ALA A 92 -2.70 -1.66 13.30
C ALA A 92 -1.34 -1.10 12.89
N PHE A 93 -0.68 -1.74 11.92
CA PHE A 93 0.61 -1.31 11.39
C PHE A 93 0.50 0.07 10.75
N GLN A 94 -0.50 0.30 9.90
CA GLN A 94 -0.70 1.63 9.31
C GLN A 94 -0.98 2.72 10.35
N LYS A 95 -1.72 2.42 11.42
CA LYS A 95 -1.94 3.37 12.52
C LYS A 95 -0.63 3.69 13.23
N GLN A 96 0.23 2.70 13.43
CA GLN A 96 1.54 2.89 14.02
C GLN A 96 2.43 3.77 13.14
N GLU A 97 2.53 3.47 11.85
CA GLU A 97 3.33 4.27 10.91
C GLU A 97 2.83 5.71 10.82
N ARG A 98 1.51 5.92 10.70
CA ARG A 98 0.94 7.26 10.70
C ARG A 98 1.26 8.05 11.97
N ARG A 99 1.47 7.40 13.12
CA ARG A 99 1.93 8.10 14.34
C ARG A 99 3.40 8.47 14.19
N GLN A 100 4.24 7.50 13.84
CA GLN A 100 5.69 7.70 13.67
C GLN A 100 6.03 8.79 12.65
N PHE A 101 5.26 8.91 11.56
CA PHE A 101 5.49 9.93 10.52
C PHE A 101 4.72 11.24 10.75
N ARG A 102 3.74 11.30 11.66
CA ARG A 102 3.12 12.57 12.08
C ARG A 102 3.92 13.28 13.17
N ASP A 103 4.66 12.52 13.97
CA ASP A 103 5.50 13.06 15.04
C ASP A 103 6.91 13.47 14.56
N HIS A 104 7.21 13.29 13.28
CA HIS A 104 8.50 13.56 12.64
C HIS A 104 8.33 14.31 11.31
N GLY A 105 7.53 15.38 11.31
CA GLY A 105 7.51 16.30 10.19
C GLY A 105 8.87 17.01 10.04
N PRO A 106 9.24 17.46 8.83
CA PRO A 106 10.46 18.25 8.61
C PRO A 106 10.48 19.60 9.34
N TRP A 107 9.44 19.91 10.11
CA TRP A 107 9.28 21.15 10.87
C TRP A 107 9.52 20.98 12.38
N ASP A 108 9.72 19.76 12.88
CA ASP A 108 9.83 19.48 14.34
C ASP A 108 11.24 19.71 14.92
N ARG A 109 12.15 20.35 14.17
CA ARG A 109 13.53 20.62 14.61
C ARG A 109 13.97 22.07 14.51
N HIS A 110 13.10 23.05 14.73
CA HIS A 110 13.55 24.40 15.08
C HIS A 110 12.61 25.06 16.09
N GLY A 111 12.79 24.73 17.37
CA GLY A 111 12.42 25.71 18.38
C GLY A 111 13.50 26.80 18.42
N PRO A 112 13.14 28.10 18.45
CA PRO A 112 14.00 29.08 19.07
C PRO A 112 13.60 29.23 20.53
N ALA A 113 14.62 29.16 21.38
CA ALA A 113 14.63 29.74 22.71
C ALA A 113 14.19 31.21 22.67
N GLY A 114 13.73 31.72 23.82
CA GLY A 114 12.99 32.97 23.95
C GLY A 114 13.57 34.23 23.31
N GLY A 115 12.71 35.22 23.12
CA GLY A 115 13.12 36.53 22.61
C GLY A 115 11.94 37.49 22.47
N ALA A 116 11.93 38.49 23.35
CA ALA A 116 11.20 39.75 23.41
C ALA A 116 10.40 40.26 22.18
N GLY A 117 9.19 40.75 22.48
CA GLY A 117 8.66 42.08 22.10
C GLY A 117 8.53 42.43 20.61
N VAL A 118 7.29 42.61 20.14
CA VAL A 118 7.01 43.22 18.84
C VAL A 118 6.85 44.74 19.02
N PRO A 119 7.71 45.61 18.44
CA PRO A 119 7.45 47.05 18.31
C PRO A 119 6.58 47.32 17.07
N GLY A 120 5.67 48.29 17.19
CA GLY A 120 4.66 48.64 16.18
C GLY A 120 5.21 48.99 14.80
N GLY A 121 4.43 48.64 13.77
CA GLY A 121 4.67 49.02 12.38
C GLY A 121 4.02 50.37 12.03
N PRO A 122 4.62 51.15 11.11
CA PRO A 122 4.15 52.49 10.78
C PRO A 122 3.00 52.51 9.78
N ILE A 123 2.27 53.61 9.92
CA ILE A 123 1.24 54.20 9.05
C ILE A 123 1.82 54.55 7.67
N TYR A 124 1.13 54.14 6.61
CA TYR A 124 0.90 54.93 5.38
C TYR A 124 -0.33 54.39 4.65
#